data_AF-A0A967UZI7-F1
#
_entry.id   AF-A0A967UZI7-F1
#
_cell.length_a   1.000
_cell.length_b   1.000
_cell.length_c   1.000
_cell.angle_alpha   90.00
_cell.angle_beta   90.00
_cell.angle_gamma   90.00
#
_symmetry.space_group_name_H-M   'P 1'
#
loop_
_entity.id
_entity.type
_entity.pdbx_description
1 polymer ?
#
loop_
_entity_poly.entity_id
_entity_poly.type
_entity_poly.pdbx_seq_one_letter_code
_entity_poly.pdbx_strand_id
1 'polypeptide(L)' 'MIKDITGVNIINQSVGYLARSGRPDSLDLMVAINYASMAADLAMEGASGRMVALRGGTYTNVPISVTGEGVKRVDVDELY' A
#
# COMPACT_ATOMS: atom_id res chain seq x y z
N MET A 1 -26.52 -17.25 2.39
CA MET A 1 -25.60 -18.33 2.82
C MET A 1 -24.92 -18.16 4.19
N ILE A 2 -25.26 -17.17 5.03
CA ILE A 2 -24.97 -17.23 6.50
C ILE A 2 -26.29 -17.25 7.26
N LYS A 3 -27.21 -16.33 6.93
CA LYS A 3 -28.58 -16.34 7.44
C LYS A 3 -29.29 -17.68 7.25
N ASP A 4 -29.08 -18.35 6.12
CA ASP A 4 -29.70 -19.66 5.83
C ASP A 4 -29.14 -20.80 6.72
N ILE A 5 -27.92 -20.64 7.24
CA ILE A 5 -27.25 -21.61 8.11
C ILE A 5 -27.55 -21.33 9.59
N THR A 6 -27.62 -20.05 9.98
CA THR A 6 -27.68 -19.62 11.38
C THR A 6 -29.03 -19.11 11.84
N GLY A 7 -29.93 -18.74 10.91
CA GLY A 7 -31.20 -18.08 11.21
C GLY A 7 -31.07 -16.63 11.70
N VAL A 8 -29.84 -16.10 11.83
CA VAL A 8 -29.58 -14.77 12.39
C VAL A 8 -29.73 -13.68 11.32
N ASN A 9 -30.36 -12.56 11.68
CA ASN A 9 -30.47 -11.39 10.80
C ASN A 9 -29.13 -10.68 10.64
N ILE A 10 -28.84 -10.20 9.42
CA ILE A 10 -27.55 -9.62 9.04
C ILE A 10 -27.80 -8.31 8.30
N ILE A 11 -26.98 -7.31 8.59
CA ILE A 11 -26.85 -6.09 7.78
C ILE A 11 -25.57 -6.25 6.95
N ASN A 12 -25.69 -6.14 5.64
CA ASN A 12 -24.55 -6.15 4.72
C ASN A 12 -24.28 -4.73 4.20
N GLN A 13 -23.05 -4.24 4.37
CA GLN A 13 -22.63 -2.92 3.92
C GLN A 13 -21.38 -3.03 3.06
N SER A 14 -21.53 -2.79 1.76
CA SER A 14 -20.39 -2.66 0.85
C SER A 14 -19.89 -1.22 0.88
N VAL A 15 -18.61 -1.04 1.23
CA VAL A 15 -17.98 0.28 1.37
C VAL A 15 -17.58 0.86 0.00
N GLY A 16 -17.24 0.01 -0.97
CA GLY A 16 -16.94 0.43 -2.35
C GLY A 16 -15.91 1.57 -2.43
N TYR A 17 -16.26 2.64 -3.14
CA TYR A 17 -15.41 3.82 -3.34
C TYR A 17 -15.16 4.64 -2.08
N LEU A 18 -15.96 4.47 -1.01
CA LEU A 18 -15.73 5.19 0.24
C LEU A 18 -14.34 4.86 0.81
N ALA A 19 -13.86 3.63 0.64
CA ALA A 19 -12.54 3.17 1.09
C ALA A 19 -11.35 3.80 0.33
N ARG A 20 -11.59 4.47 -0.81
CA ARG A 20 -10.58 5.22 -1.58
C ARG A 20 -10.74 6.74 -1.45
N SER A 21 -11.73 7.18 -0.70
CA SER A 21 -12.06 8.58 -0.49
C SER A 21 -11.64 9.02 0.92
N GLY A 22 -11.67 10.33 1.17
CA GLY A 22 -11.28 10.90 2.45
C GLY A 22 -9.90 11.54 2.40
N ARG A 23 -9.56 12.23 3.49
CA ARG A 23 -8.24 12.86 3.64
C ARG A 23 -7.24 11.78 4.07
N PRO A 24 -6.01 11.78 3.52
CA PRO A 24 -4.96 10.89 3.98
C PRO A 24 -4.69 11.12 5.47
N ASP A 25 -4.32 10.06 6.17
CA ASP A 25 -3.90 10.19 7.57
C ASP A 25 -2.45 10.71 7.69
N SER A 26 -1.96 10.85 8.93
CA SER A 26 -0.61 11.35 9.17
C SER A 26 0.49 10.42 8.63
N LEU A 27 0.26 9.11 8.60
CA LEU A 27 1.20 8.13 8.08
C LEU A 27 1.24 8.19 6.55
N ASP A 28 0.08 8.25 5.90
CA ASP A 28 -0.04 8.43 4.44
C ASP A 28 0.73 9.68 3.99
N LEU A 29 0.52 10.80 4.70
CA LEU A 29 1.21 12.06 4.42
C LEU A 29 2.72 11.95 4.62
N MET A 30 3.17 11.33 5.72
CA MET A 30 4.59 11.13 6.00
C MET A 30 5.26 10.29 4.91
N VAL A 31 4.65 9.16 4.52
CA VAL A 31 5.20 8.28 3.48
C VAL A 31 5.23 9.01 2.14
N ALA A 32 4.17 9.73 1.77
CA ALA A 32 4.10 10.48 0.52
C ALA A 32 5.19 11.56 0.41
N ILE A 33 5.44 12.31 1.48
CA ILE A 33 6.47 13.37 1.50
C ILE A 33 7.86 12.76 1.32
N ASN A 34 8.18 11.69 2.06
CA ASN A 34 9.49 11.04 1.96
C ASN A 34 9.70 10.40 0.58
N TYR A 35 8.65 9.80 0.01
CA TYR A 35 8.69 9.26 -1.34
C TYR A 35 8.95 10.34 -2.38
N ALA A 36 8.26 11.48 -2.27
CA ALA A 36 8.43 12.61 -3.18
C ALA A 36 9.85 13.19 -3.08
N SER A 37 10.39 13.36 -1.88
CA SER A 37 11.75 13.85 -1.66
C SER A 37 12.78 12.95 -2.35
N MET A 38 12.75 11.65 -2.07
CA MET A 38 13.70 10.70 -2.66
C MET A 38 13.55 10.59 -4.19
N ALA A 39 12.33 10.65 -4.70
CA ALA A 39 12.10 10.66 -6.15
C ALA A 39 12.66 11.93 -6.81
N ALA A 40 12.53 13.09 -6.15
CA ALA A 40 13.13 14.33 -6.62
C ALA A 40 14.65 14.26 -6.63
N ASP A 41 15.27 13.71 -5.59
CA ASP A 41 16.72 13.50 -5.52
C ASP A 41 17.21 12.61 -6.67
N LEU A 42 16.56 11.46 -6.91
CA LEU A 42 16.87 10.59 -8.04
C LEU A 42 16.74 11.29 -9.40
N ALA A 43 15.72 12.14 -9.55
CA ALA A 43 15.53 12.91 -10.77
C ALA A 43 16.65 13.95 -10.98
N MET A 44 17.08 14.63 -9.92
CA MET A 44 18.21 15.59 -9.97
C MET A 44 19.54 14.90 -10.28
N GLU A 45 19.73 13.67 -9.80
CA GLU A 45 20.90 12.84 -10.10
C GLU A 45 20.86 12.22 -11.52
N GLY A 46 19.77 12.40 -12.27
CA GLY A 46 19.59 11.78 -13.58
C GLY A 46 19.37 10.26 -13.53
N ALA A 47 19.06 9.71 -12.35
CA ALA A 47 18.82 8.29 -12.14
C ALA A 47 17.41 7.90 -12.63
N SER A 48 17.36 7.11 -13.70
CA SER A 48 16.10 6.61 -14.30
C SER A 48 15.93 5.10 -14.11
N GLY A 49 14.72 4.59 -14.33
CA GLY A 49 14.41 3.16 -14.13
C GLY A 49 14.47 2.71 -12.66
N ARG A 50 14.26 3.65 -11.74
CA ARG A 50 14.22 3.47 -10.29
C ARG A 50 12.81 3.69 -9.75
N MET A 51 12.47 3.02 -8.67
CA MET A 51 11.21 3.17 -7.94
C MET A 51 11.51 3.35 -6.46
N VAL A 52 10.91 4.35 -5.83
CA VAL A 52 11.01 4.54 -4.38
C VAL A 52 10.15 3.51 -3.66
N ALA A 53 10.66 2.96 -2.56
CA ALA A 53 10.04 1.89 -1.79
C ALA A 53 10.31 2.05 -0.28
N LEU A 54 9.45 1.44 0.53
CA LEU A 54 9.62 1.29 1.98
C LEU A 54 9.83 -0.21 2.26
N ARG A 55 11.01 -0.57 2.79
CA ARG A 55 11.37 -1.96 3.07
C ARG A 55 11.93 -2.08 4.47
N GLY A 56 11.33 -2.93 5.31
CA GLY A 56 11.76 -3.11 6.71
C GLY A 56 11.79 -1.80 7.49
N GLY A 57 10.81 -0.91 7.26
CA GLY A 57 10.74 0.42 7.90
C GLY A 57 11.72 1.47 7.35
N THR A 58 12.52 1.15 6.32
CA THR A 58 13.50 2.07 5.73
C THR A 58 13.10 2.48 4.32
N TYR A 59 13.15 3.79 4.03
CA TYR A 59 12.93 4.32 2.68
C TYR A 59 14.15 4.02 1.80
N THR A 60 13.91 3.53 0.59
CA THR A 60 14.95 3.11 -0.36
C THR A 60 14.46 3.24 -1.80
N ASN A 61 15.31 2.95 -2.77
CA ASN A 61 14.90 2.82 -4.17
C ASN A 61 15.38 1.48 -4.77
N VAL A 62 14.59 0.94 -5.69
CA VAL A 62 14.83 -0.34 -6.35
C VAL A 62 14.72 -0.21 -7.87
N PRO A 63 15.32 -1.13 -8.66
CA PRO A 63 15.05 -1.22 -10.09
C PRO A 63 13.55 -1.40 -10.37
N ILE A 64 13.02 -0.72 -11.37
CA ILE A 64 11.59 -0.88 -11.75
C ILE A 64 11.24 -2.31 -12.20
N SER A 65 12.23 -3.08 -12.70
CA SER A 65 12.07 -4.48 -13.12
C SER A 65 11.56 -5.39 -12.00
N VAL A 66 11.85 -5.05 -10.73
CA VAL A 66 11.46 -5.84 -9.55
C VAL A 66 9.93 -5.99 -9.45
N THR A 67 9.15 -5.07 -10.03
CA THR A 67 7.68 -5.17 -10.02
C THR A 67 7.12 -6.42 -10.69
N GLY A 68 7.86 -7.03 -11.62
CA GLY A 68 7.45 -8.27 -12.30
C GLY A 68 7.95 -9.54 -11.65
N GLU A 69 8.80 -9.46 -10.62
CA GLU A 69 9.58 -10.60 -10.10
C GLU A 69 8.84 -11.39 -8.99
N GLY A 70 7.69 -10.91 -8.52
CA GLY A 70 6.96 -11.59 -7.45
C GLY A 70 5.58 -11.03 -7.14
N VAL A 71 4.85 -11.75 -6.31
CA VAL A 71 3.50 -11.38 -5.85
C VAL A 71 3.57 -10.93 -4.40
N LYS A 72 2.95 -9.79 -4.07
CA LYS A 72 2.81 -9.33 -2.68
C LYS A 72 2.02 -10.36 -1.87
N ARG A 73 2.60 -10.84 -0.77
CA ARG A 73 1.95 -11.74 0.19
C ARG A 73 1.65 -10.99 1.49
N VAL A 74 0.67 -11.50 2.23
CA VAL A 74 0.35 -11.06 3.59
C VAL A 74 1.03 -12.03 4.55
N ASP A 75 1.63 -11.50 5.61
CA ASP A 75 2.09 -12.31 6.73
C ASP A 75 0.87 -12.73 7.54
N VAL A 76 0.48 -14.00 7.40
CA VAL A 76 -0.71 -14.53 8.08
C VAL A 76 -0.41 -14.79 9.54
N ASP A 77 0.78 -15.30 9.85
CA ASP A 77 1.17 -15.70 11.21
C ASP A 77 1.29 -14.48 12.14
N GLU A 78 1.71 -13.33 11.61
CA GLU A 78 1.80 -12.08 12.38
C GLU A 78 0.46 -11.33 12.48
N LEU A 79 -0.38 -11.35 11.43
CA LEU A 79 -1.52 -10.43 11.29
C LEU A 79 -2.92 -11.06 11.49
N TYR A 80 -3.03 -12.38 11.68
CA TYR A 80 -4.30 -13.09 11.86
C TYR A 80 -4.22 -14.21 12.91
#